data_AF-A0A5B7JEA9-F1
#
_entry.id   AF-A0A5B7JEA9-F1
#
_cell.length_a   1.000
_cell.length_b   1.000
_cell.length_c   1.000
_cell.angle_alpha   90.00
_cell.angle_beta   90.00
_cell.angle_gamma   90.00
#
_symmetry.space_group_name_H-M   'P 1'
#
loop_
_entity.id
_entity.type
_entity.pdbx_description
1 polymer ?
#
loop_
_entity_poly.entity_id
_entity_poly.type
_entity_poly.pdbx_seq_one_letter_code
_entity_poly.pdbx_strand_id
1 'polypeptide(L)'
;MLGYNTPPEYLEYVDPFWRSFEAPNPFLNYTLGFFYIIFTFCSVIGNGVVIWVFATHHLPDHLPCFPLSYTNRTYHTTSLTSLSDTNPADKIPLFCLPVRSKSLRTPSNMFVINLALMDFIMMLKTPVFILNSFNDGPVWGKLGCDIYGLMGAFSGVGAASSNAVIAYDRYK
;
A
#
# COMPACT_ATOMS: atom_id res chain seq x y z
N MET A 1 12.52 -22.66 -5.09
CA MET A 1 13.68 -23.02 -5.93
C MET A 1 14.03 -24.47 -5.63
N LEU A 2 13.99 -25.34 -6.62
CA LEU A 2 14.19 -26.79 -6.47
C LEU A 2 15.65 -27.23 -6.68
N GLY A 3 16.61 -26.30 -6.56
CA GLY A 3 18.05 -26.59 -6.65
C GLY A 3 18.61 -26.83 -8.05
N TYR A 4 17.80 -26.83 -9.11
CA TYR A 4 18.22 -27.20 -10.47
C TYR A 4 19.20 -26.21 -11.14
N ASN A 5 19.07 -24.90 -10.90
CA ASN A 5 19.95 -23.87 -11.47
C ASN A 5 20.71 -23.09 -10.37
N THR A 6 21.16 -23.82 -9.35
CA THR A 6 21.82 -23.25 -8.17
C THR A 6 23.30 -23.66 -8.17
N PRO A 7 24.26 -22.72 -8.00
CA PRO A 7 25.68 -23.05 -7.87
C PRO A 7 25.92 -24.08 -6.75
N PRO A 8 26.92 -24.98 -6.89
CA PRO A 8 27.16 -26.05 -5.92
C PRO A 8 27.45 -25.55 -4.49
N GLU A 9 27.99 -24.35 -4.34
CA GLU A 9 28.18 -23.68 -3.05
C GLU A 9 26.86 -23.46 -2.28
N TYR A 10 25.75 -23.21 -2.98
CA TYR A 10 24.45 -22.94 -2.35
C TYR A 10 23.54 -24.18 -2.29
N LEU A 11 23.93 -25.29 -2.92
CA LEU A 11 23.17 -26.55 -2.88
C LEU A 11 23.12 -27.16 -1.48
N GLU A 12 24.11 -26.87 -0.62
CA GLU A 12 24.13 -27.31 0.77
C GLU A 12 22.96 -26.72 1.59
N TYR A 13 22.53 -25.49 1.28
CA TYR A 13 21.40 -24.84 1.96
C TYR A 13 20.03 -25.38 1.53
N VAL A 14 19.96 -26.13 0.42
CA VAL A 14 18.71 -26.72 -0.06
C VAL A 14 18.54 -28.11 0.54
N ASP A 15 17.47 -28.31 1.30
CA ASP A 15 17.16 -29.60 1.90
C ASP A 15 17.18 -30.73 0.85
N PRO A 16 17.78 -31.91 1.15
CA PRO A 16 17.81 -33.04 0.23
C PRO A 16 16.44 -33.46 -0.31
N PHE A 17 15.37 -33.28 0.48
CA PHE A 17 14.00 -33.55 0.06
C PHE A 17 13.61 -32.76 -1.20
N TRP A 18 13.93 -31.46 -1.25
CA TRP A 18 13.55 -30.61 -2.38
C TRP A 18 14.34 -30.92 -3.66
N ARG A 19 15.50 -31.57 -3.52
CA ARG A 19 16.35 -32.00 -4.65
C ARG A 19 15.84 -33.29 -5.31
N SER A 20 14.89 -33.98 -4.69
CA SER A 20 14.30 -35.21 -5.25
C SER A 20 13.29 -34.94 -6.36
N PHE A 21 12.81 -33.70 -6.48
CA PHE A 21 11.84 -33.29 -7.49
C PHE A 21 12.53 -32.87 -8.80
N GLU A 22 11.92 -33.22 -9.93
CA GLU A 22 12.38 -32.79 -11.24
C GLU A 22 12.19 -31.27 -11.43
N ALA A 23 13.02 -30.69 -12.30
CA ALA A 23 12.93 -29.26 -12.60
C ALA A 23 11.56 -28.92 -13.20
N PRO A 24 10.88 -27.88 -12.68
CA PRO A 24 9.61 -27.45 -13.25
C PRO A 24 9.85 -26.85 -14.63
N ASN A 25 8.86 -26.98 -15.53
CA ASN A 25 8.92 -26.37 -16.85
C ASN A 25 9.21 -24.86 -16.74
N PRO A 26 10.17 -24.30 -17.50
CA PRO A 26 10.52 -22.87 -17.43
C PRO A 26 9.33 -21.93 -17.65
N PHE A 27 8.36 -22.36 -18.47
CA PHE A 27 7.10 -21.64 -18.67
C PHE A 27 6.34 -21.32 -17.38
N LEU A 28 6.38 -22.22 -16.39
CA LEU A 28 5.71 -22.01 -15.11
C LEU A 28 6.40 -20.90 -14.31
N ASN A 29 7.74 -20.86 -14.33
CA ASN A 29 8.52 -19.82 -13.67
C ASN A 29 8.26 -18.45 -14.31
N TYR A 30 8.23 -18.36 -15.65
CA TYR A 30 7.90 -17.11 -16.35
C TYR A 30 6.47 -16.65 -16.11
N THR A 31 5.51 -17.58 -16.08
CA THR A 31 4.10 -17.28 -15.78
C THR A 31 3.96 -16.73 -14.36
N LEU A 32 4.65 -17.33 -13.39
CA LEU A 32 4.70 -16.84 -12.01
C LEU A 32 5.29 -15.42 -11.96
N GLY A 33 6.44 -15.20 -12.59
CA GLY A 33 7.07 -13.88 -12.67
C GLY A 33 6.15 -12.82 -13.25
N PHE A 34 5.42 -13.13 -14.32
CA PHE A 34 4.43 -12.24 -14.93
C PHE A 34 3.29 -11.86 -13.97
N PHE A 35 2.69 -12.82 -13.27
CA PHE A 35 1.65 -12.51 -12.28
C PHE A 35 2.16 -11.64 -11.13
N TYR A 36 3.38 -11.88 -10.66
CA TYR A 36 3.99 -11.07 -9.60
C TYR A 36 4.29 -9.63 -10.06
N ILE A 37 4.60 -9.41 -11.33
CA ILE A 37 4.70 -8.06 -11.90
C ILE A 37 3.36 -7.34 -11.78
N ILE A 38 2.26 -7.97 -12.22
CA ILE A 38 0.90 -7.38 -12.13
C ILE A 38 0.54 -7.07 -10.67
N PHE A 39 0.75 -8.02 -9.76
CA PHE A 39 0.47 -7.82 -8.34
C PHE A 39 1.29 -6.68 -7.74
N THR A 40 2.56 -6.53 -8.16
CA THR A 40 3.41 -5.43 -7.68
C THR A 40 2.84 -4.07 -8.13
N PHE A 41 2.44 -3.92 -9.39
CA PHE A 41 1.84 -2.68 -9.87
C PHE A 41 0.51 -2.36 -9.16
N CYS A 42 -0.39 -3.34 -9.05
CA CYS A 42 -1.65 -3.16 -8.35
C CYS A 42 -1.45 -2.78 -6.88
N SER A 43 -0.48 -3.41 -6.20
CA SER A 43 -0.17 -3.12 -4.80
C SER A 43 0.44 -1.73 -4.61
N VAL A 44 1.41 -1.34 -5.46
CA VAL A 44 2.03 0.00 -5.39
C VAL A 44 1.00 1.09 -5.63
N ILE A 45 0.09 0.92 -6.59
CA ILE A 45 -0.98 1.89 -6.85
C ILE A 45 -1.94 1.94 -5.66
N GLY A 46 -2.44 0.78 -5.22
CA GLY A 46 -3.41 0.70 -4.11
C GLY A 46 -2.88 1.29 -2.81
N ASN A 47 -1.72 0.84 -2.36
CA ASN A 47 -1.09 1.34 -1.14
C ASN A 47 -0.56 2.77 -1.29
N GLY A 48 -0.17 3.17 -2.51
CA GLY A 48 0.20 4.55 -2.83
C GLY A 48 -0.96 5.53 -2.68
N VAL A 49 -2.17 5.15 -3.10
CA VAL A 49 -3.38 5.95 -2.89
C VAL A 49 -3.68 6.12 -1.40
N VAL A 50 -3.54 5.05 -0.60
CA VAL A 50 -3.75 5.12 0.87
C VAL A 50 -2.79 6.13 1.49
N ILE A 51 -1.49 6.02 1.24
CA ILE A 51 -0.51 6.97 1.77
C ILE A 51 -0.78 8.38 1.25
N TRP A 52 -1.11 8.55 -0.03
CA TRP A 52 -1.40 9.85 -0.62
C TRP A 52 -2.59 10.55 0.05
N VAL A 53 -3.69 9.83 0.31
CA VAL A 53 -4.86 10.35 1.03
C VAL A 53 -4.46 10.80 2.44
N PHE A 54 -3.66 10.02 3.16
CA PHE A 54 -3.23 10.39 4.52
C PHE A 54 -2.15 11.48 4.55
N ALA A 55 -1.27 11.54 3.56
CA ALA A 55 -0.20 12.55 3.43
C ALA A 55 -0.75 13.91 3.01
N THR A 56 -1.77 13.95 2.14
CA THR A 56 -2.43 15.20 1.74
C THR A 56 -3.16 15.90 2.88
N HIS A 57 -3.46 15.20 3.98
CA HIS A 57 -3.92 15.82 5.24
C HIS A 57 -2.83 16.60 5.99
N HIS A 58 -1.54 16.26 5.82
CA HIS A 58 -0.37 16.86 6.50
C HIS A 58 0.23 18.09 5.80
N LEU A 59 -0.28 18.49 4.62
CA LEU A 59 0.18 19.71 3.96
C LEU A 59 -0.07 20.93 4.88
N PRO A 60 0.95 21.74 5.21
CA PRO A 60 0.77 22.94 6.03
C PRO A 60 -0.22 23.88 5.36
N ASP A 61 -0.99 24.58 6.19
CA ASP A 61 -2.07 25.51 5.87
C ASP A 61 -1.65 26.75 5.02
N HIS A 62 -0.59 26.68 4.21
CA HIS A 62 0.02 27.81 3.51
C HIS A 62 -0.17 27.89 1.99
N LEU A 63 -1.06 27.09 1.38
CA LEU A 63 -1.60 27.45 0.06
C LEU A 63 -2.99 28.06 0.24
N PRO A 64 -3.26 29.26 -0.29
CA PRO A 64 -4.45 30.02 0.07
C PRO A 64 -5.67 29.35 -0.54
N CYS A 65 -6.53 28.78 0.31
CA CYS A 65 -7.96 28.76 0.00
C CYS A 65 -8.40 30.23 -0.03
N PHE A 66 -8.79 30.73 -1.21
CA PHE A 66 -9.44 32.03 -1.33
C PHE A 66 -10.69 32.02 -0.42
N PRO A 67 -10.97 33.10 0.33
CA PRO A 67 -12.14 33.13 1.19
C PRO A 67 -13.37 33.33 0.30
N LEU A 68 -14.31 32.38 0.33
CA LEU A 68 -15.71 32.77 0.34
C LEU A 68 -16.18 32.59 1.77
N SER A 69 -16.22 33.73 2.45
CA SER A 69 -16.83 33.90 3.76
C SER A 69 -18.22 33.27 3.76
N TYR A 70 -18.40 32.16 4.47
CA TYR A 70 -19.71 31.74 4.93
C TYR A 70 -19.64 31.49 6.43
N THR A 71 -19.68 32.61 7.14
CA THR A 71 -20.11 32.71 8.53
C THR A 71 -21.38 31.89 8.73
N ASN A 72 -21.38 30.96 9.68
CA ASN A 72 -22.53 30.60 10.51
C ASN A 72 -21.98 29.91 11.77
N ARG A 73 -21.74 30.64 12.87
CA ARG A 73 -22.72 31.23 13.80
C ARG A 73 -23.78 30.20 14.21
N THR A 74 -23.51 29.62 15.38
CA THR A 74 -24.44 29.11 16.38
C THR A 74 -25.93 29.25 16.05
N TYR A 75 -26.61 28.10 15.94
CA TYR A 75 -28.06 28.03 15.93
C TYR A 75 -28.62 28.54 17.26
N HIS A 76 -29.09 29.79 17.26
CA HIS A 76 -30.15 30.28 18.13
C HIS A 76 -31.10 31.12 17.24
N THR A 77 -32.33 30.61 17.08
CA THR A 77 -33.61 31.30 16.81
C THR A 77 -33.55 32.77 16.32
N THR A 78 -34.01 33.08 15.09
CA THR A 78 -35.22 33.93 14.79
C THR A 78 -35.39 34.24 13.27
N SER A 79 -36.63 34.07 12.79
CA SER A 79 -37.38 34.81 11.75
C SER A 79 -36.94 34.92 10.26
N LEU A 80 -37.92 34.57 9.42
CA LEU A 80 -38.12 34.73 7.96
C LEU A 80 -37.83 36.14 7.37
N THR A 81 -37.30 36.20 6.14
CA THR A 81 -37.73 37.14 5.07
C THR A 81 -37.13 36.81 3.68
N SER A 82 -38.03 36.63 2.70
CA SER A 82 -37.97 36.89 1.23
C SER A 82 -36.88 36.31 0.31
N LEU A 83 -37.36 35.57 -0.71
CA LEU A 83 -36.74 35.31 -2.01
C LEU A 83 -36.44 36.62 -2.79
N SER A 84 -35.28 36.73 -3.43
CA SER A 84 -35.07 37.38 -4.73
C SER A 84 -33.62 37.20 -5.21
N ASP A 85 -33.44 36.99 -6.51
CA ASP A 85 -32.21 37.13 -7.32
C ASP A 85 -31.27 35.93 -7.45
N THR A 86 -31.64 35.05 -8.38
CA THR A 86 -30.74 34.11 -9.07
C THR A 86 -29.83 34.88 -10.05
N ASN A 87 -28.55 34.99 -9.71
CA ASN A 87 -27.51 35.54 -10.60
C ASN A 87 -26.89 34.37 -11.42
N PRO A 88 -26.59 34.50 -12.73
CA PRO A 88 -26.17 33.39 -13.59
C PRO A 88 -24.67 33.07 -13.43
N ALA A 89 -24.18 33.06 -12.19
CA ALA A 89 -22.84 32.61 -11.82
C ALA A 89 -22.83 31.16 -11.30
N ASP A 90 -23.96 30.46 -11.40
CA ASP A 90 -24.18 29.07 -11.00
C ASP A 90 -23.57 28.04 -11.98
N LYS A 91 -22.42 28.38 -12.58
CA LYS A 91 -21.57 27.44 -13.31
C LYS A 91 -20.27 27.26 -12.55
N ILE A 92 -20.39 26.66 -11.37
CA ILE A 92 -19.27 26.13 -10.62
C ILE A 92 -18.85 24.83 -11.32
N PRO A 93 -17.63 24.73 -11.90
CA PRO A 93 -17.12 23.43 -12.33
C PRO A 93 -16.99 22.55 -11.09
N LEU A 94 -17.71 21.43 -11.14
CA LEU A 94 -17.84 20.34 -10.18
C LEU A 94 -16.49 19.63 -9.91
N PHE A 95 -15.50 20.34 -9.37
CA PHE A 95 -14.21 19.76 -9.00
C PHE A 95 -13.68 20.28 -7.65
N CYS A 96 -14.57 20.40 -6.67
CA CYS A 96 -14.16 20.35 -5.26
C CYS A 96 -14.44 18.95 -4.71
N LEU A 97 -13.48 18.05 -4.87
CA LEU A 97 -13.27 16.90 -3.98
C LEU A 97 -11.87 17.04 -3.37
N PRO A 98 -11.60 16.58 -2.13
CA PRO A 98 -12.50 16.07 -1.10
C PRO A 98 -12.50 16.96 0.17
N VAL A 99 -13.58 16.82 0.94
CA VAL A 99 -13.79 17.38 2.28
C VAL A 99 -12.57 17.10 3.18
N ARG A 100 -11.81 18.14 3.50
CA ARG A 100 -10.71 18.09 4.47
C ARG A 100 -11.29 18.05 5.89
N SER A 101 -11.73 16.88 6.33
CA SER A 101 -12.13 16.70 7.73
C SER A 101 -10.88 16.52 8.61
N LYS A 102 -10.79 17.27 9.72
CA LYS A 102 -9.86 16.97 10.83
C LYS A 102 -10.17 15.62 11.50
N SER A 103 -11.20 14.92 11.02
CA SER A 103 -11.76 13.67 11.57
C SER A 103 -10.96 12.41 11.23
N LEU A 104 -9.99 12.47 10.30
CA LEU A 104 -9.20 11.29 9.91
C LEU A 104 -7.99 11.00 10.82
N ARG A 105 -7.70 11.83 11.84
CA ARG A 105 -6.66 11.55 12.85
C ARG A 105 -7.20 10.71 14.01
N THR A 106 -7.81 9.56 13.71
CA THR A 106 -8.10 8.55 14.73
C THR A 106 -6.90 7.62 14.89
N PRO A 107 -6.63 7.09 16.10
CA PRO A 107 -5.53 6.13 16.32
C PRO A 107 -5.63 4.91 15.39
N SER A 108 -6.85 4.50 15.05
CA SER A 108 -7.15 3.44 14.07
C SER A 108 -6.57 3.72 12.68
N ASN A 109 -6.55 4.98 12.26
CA ASN A 109 -6.06 5.37 10.93
C ASN A 109 -4.52 5.42 10.86
N MET A 110 -3.81 5.57 11.98
CA MET A 110 -2.34 5.44 11.99
C MET A 110 -1.88 4.01 11.70
N PHE A 111 -2.63 3.00 12.16
CA PHE A 111 -2.33 1.60 11.86
C PHE A 111 -2.57 1.24 10.40
N VAL A 112 -3.53 1.88 9.73
CA VAL A 112 -3.75 1.73 8.29
C VAL A 112 -2.56 2.27 7.48
N ILE A 113 -1.95 3.38 7.91
CA ILE A 113 -0.72 3.90 7.27
C ILE A 113 0.46 2.94 7.53
N ASN A 114 0.61 2.43 8.74
CA ASN A 114 1.67 1.46 9.05
C ASN A 114 1.54 0.18 8.21
N LEU A 115 0.31 -0.31 8.02
CA LEU A 115 0.02 -1.44 7.16
C LEU A 115 0.43 -1.17 5.71
N ALA A 116 0.08 -0.01 5.16
CA ALA A 116 0.49 0.38 3.82
C ALA A 116 2.02 0.44 3.67
N LEU A 117 2.74 0.92 4.69
CA LEU A 117 4.22 0.92 4.71
C LEU A 117 4.80 -0.50 4.75
N MET A 118 4.22 -1.41 5.53
CA MET A 118 4.65 -2.81 5.57
C MET A 118 4.42 -3.50 4.22
N ASP A 119 3.32 -3.20 3.53
CA ASP A 119 3.07 -3.71 2.19
C ASP A 119 4.09 -3.19 1.16
N PHE A 120 4.54 -1.94 1.28
CA PHE A 120 5.66 -1.44 0.47
C PHE A 120 6.96 -2.20 0.72
N ILE A 121 7.24 -2.58 1.97
CA ILE A 121 8.39 -3.44 2.30
C ILE A 121 8.21 -4.83 1.70
N MET A 122 6.98 -5.38 1.68
CA MET A 122 6.68 -6.63 0.98
C MET A 122 6.86 -6.52 -0.53
N MET A 123 6.56 -5.36 -1.12
CA MET A 123 6.80 -5.09 -2.54
C MET A 123 8.28 -4.89 -2.84
N LEU A 124 9.08 -4.34 -1.93
CA LEU A 124 10.52 -4.12 -2.16
C LEU A 124 11.29 -5.43 -2.39
N LYS A 125 10.81 -6.56 -1.87
CA LYS A 125 11.40 -7.88 -2.14
C LYS A 125 10.88 -8.55 -3.43
N THR A 126 9.75 -8.12 -4.01
CA THR A 126 9.21 -8.77 -5.23
C THR A 126 10.14 -8.70 -6.45
N PRO A 127 10.96 -7.64 -6.68
CA PRO A 127 11.91 -7.63 -7.78
C PRO A 127 12.94 -8.77 -7.71
N VAL A 128 13.41 -9.11 -6.50
CA VAL A 128 14.34 -10.24 -6.30
C VAL A 128 13.68 -11.55 -6.72
N PHE A 129 12.41 -11.73 -6.36
CA PHE A 129 11.65 -12.92 -6.76
C PHE A 129 11.42 -12.98 -8.28
N ILE A 130 11.03 -11.87 -8.89
CA ILE A 130 10.78 -11.77 -10.34
C ILE A 130 12.06 -12.08 -11.14
N LEU A 131 13.21 -11.51 -10.75
CA LEU A 131 14.50 -11.80 -11.39
C LEU A 131 14.90 -13.27 -11.24
N ASN A 132 14.63 -13.87 -10.08
CA ASN A 132 14.87 -15.29 -9.87
C ASN A 132 13.94 -16.18 -10.72
N SER A 133 12.69 -15.76 -10.94
CA SER A 133 11.74 -16.44 -11.82
C SER A 133 12.17 -16.41 -13.29
N PHE A 134 12.76 -15.30 -13.78
CA PHE A 134 13.23 -15.22 -15.16
C PHE A 134 14.57 -15.89 -15.43
N ASN A 135 15.43 -16.03 -14.41
CA ASN A 135 16.71 -16.72 -14.53
C ASN A 135 16.66 -18.18 -14.08
N ASP A 136 15.47 -18.71 -13.78
CA ASP A 136 15.22 -20.07 -13.29
C ASP A 136 16.06 -20.48 -12.05
N GLY A 137 16.63 -19.51 -11.32
CA GLY A 137 17.62 -19.73 -10.27
C GLY A 137 17.94 -18.48 -9.43
N PRO A 138 18.63 -18.64 -8.29
CA PRO A 138 19.00 -17.54 -7.40
C PRO A 138 20.16 -16.72 -7.96
N VAL A 139 19.88 -15.47 -8.37
CA VAL A 139 20.91 -14.57 -8.92
C VAL A 139 21.71 -13.85 -7.82
N TRP A 140 21.07 -13.55 -6.69
CA TRP A 140 21.64 -12.74 -5.60
C TRP A 140 22.36 -13.57 -4.52
N GLY A 141 22.55 -14.88 -4.75
CA GLY A 141 23.22 -15.80 -3.83
C GLY A 141 22.58 -15.89 -2.44
N LYS A 142 23.40 -16.31 -1.46
CA LYS A 142 22.96 -16.50 -0.06
C LYS A 142 22.46 -15.20 0.60
N LEU A 143 23.18 -14.10 0.40
CA LEU A 143 22.83 -12.80 0.98
C LEU A 143 21.42 -12.37 0.53
N GLY A 144 21.09 -12.55 -0.74
CA GLY A 144 19.76 -12.25 -1.27
C GLY A 144 18.67 -13.10 -0.63
N CYS A 145 18.94 -14.40 -0.40
CA CYS A 145 18.00 -15.30 0.27
C CYS A 145 17.75 -14.87 1.73
N ASP A 146 18.81 -14.59 2.49
CA ASP A 146 18.72 -14.19 3.90
C ASP A 146 17.95 -12.87 4.04
N ILE A 147 18.26 -11.86 3.23
CA ILE A 147 17.56 -10.57 3.22
C ILE A 147 16.10 -10.76 2.80
N TYR A 148 15.83 -11.55 1.76
CA TYR A 148 14.47 -11.82 1.29
C TYR A 148 13.60 -12.47 2.38
N GLY A 149 14.15 -13.45 3.10
CA GLY A 149 13.48 -14.09 4.23
C GLY A 149 13.27 -13.14 5.40
N LEU A 150 14.29 -12.38 5.77
CA LEU A 150 14.24 -11.41 6.88
C LEU A 150 13.21 -10.30 6.62
N MET A 151 13.24 -9.68 5.44
CA MET A 151 12.28 -8.65 5.05
C MET A 151 10.85 -9.20 5.04
N GLY A 152 10.65 -10.42 4.55
CA GLY A 152 9.36 -11.10 4.56
C GLY A 152 8.83 -11.35 5.98
N ALA A 153 9.70 -11.77 6.91
CA ALA A 153 9.34 -11.99 8.30
C ALA A 153 8.92 -10.69 9.00
N PHE A 154 9.70 -9.61 8.85
CA PHE A 154 9.38 -8.32 9.47
C PHE A 154 8.07 -7.72 8.95
N SER A 155 7.93 -7.65 7.62
CA SER A 155 6.74 -7.06 7.00
C SER A 155 5.49 -7.91 7.23
N GLY A 156 5.59 -9.24 7.19
CA GLY A 156 4.46 -10.13 7.46
C GLY A 156 3.95 -10.03 8.90
N VAL A 157 4.85 -10.03 9.90
CA VAL A 157 4.47 -9.87 11.31
C VAL A 157 3.95 -8.45 11.58
N GLY A 158 4.58 -7.42 10.98
CA GLY A 158 4.13 -6.03 11.06
C GLY A 158 2.72 -5.81 10.49
N ALA A 159 2.43 -6.43 9.35
CA ALA A 159 1.09 -6.38 8.74
C ALA A 159 0.05 -7.14 9.59
N ALA A 160 0.39 -8.35 10.07
CA ALA A 160 -0.50 -9.16 10.91
C ALA A 160 -0.84 -8.46 12.23
N SER A 161 0.15 -7.88 12.91
CA SER A 161 -0.06 -7.11 14.14
C SER A 161 -0.90 -5.86 13.90
N SER A 162 -0.69 -5.13 12.80
CA SER A 162 -1.50 -3.97 12.44
C SER A 162 -2.96 -4.36 12.18
N ASN A 163 -3.19 -5.45 11.45
CA ASN A 163 -4.53 -6.00 11.20
C ASN A 163 -5.22 -6.44 12.51
N ALA A 164 -4.49 -7.05 13.44
CA ALA A 164 -5.02 -7.45 14.74
C ALA A 164 -5.45 -6.25 15.58
N VAL A 165 -4.65 -5.18 15.62
CA VAL A 165 -5.00 -3.96 16.36
C VAL A 165 -6.20 -3.25 15.74
N ILE A 166 -6.27 -3.17 14.40
CA ILE A 166 -7.43 -2.60 13.70
C ILE A 166 -8.70 -3.42 14.02
N ALA A 167 -8.61 -4.75 14.02
CA ALA A 167 -9.75 -5.61 14.36
C ALA A 167 -10.19 -5.43 15.81
N TYR A 168 -9.25 -5.31 16.74
CA TYR A 168 -9.54 -5.06 18.16
C TYR A 168 -10.22 -3.69 18.37
N ASP A 169 -9.73 -2.64 17.73
CA ASP A 169 -10.32 -1.30 17.79
C ASP A 169 -11.75 -1.25 17.20
N ARG A 170 -12.04 -2.08 16.19
CA ARG A 170 -13.38 -2.22 15.60
C ARG A 170 -14.36 -3.00 16.46
N TYR A 171 -13.86 -3.88 17.33
CA TYR A 171 -14.70 -4.74 18.18
C TYR A 171 -15.19 -4.03 19.44
N LYS A 172 -14.41 -3.05 19.93
CA LYS A 172 -14.74 -2.24 21.11
C LYS A 172 -15.83 -1.22 20.83
#